data_AF-A0A2N2IFV7-F1
#
_entry.id   AF-A0A2N2IFV7-F1
#
_cell.length_a   1.000
_cell.length_b   1.000
_cell.length_c   1.000
_cell.angle_alpha   90.00
_cell.angle_beta   90.00
_cell.angle_gamma   90.00
#
_symmetry.space_group_name_H-M   'P 1'
#
loop_
_entity.id
_entity.type
_entity.pdbx_description
1 polymer ?
#
loop_
_entity_poly.entity_id
_entity_poly.type
_entity_poly.pdbx_seq_one_letter_code
_entity_poly.pdbx_strand_id
1 'polypeptide(L)'
;LPVIVGEMLRMRTMLACEAARLAAMYARPDTLLAVRKKIELAHAARDNPQEHALRELEVFRAMTHASAIWPAAWLANAFTAPMREVHRLVADPLAAVQPDWLETMNVLMDLIEKRRPEEAVAHLRQHFARVDRQIEDVLAMLFAQRS
;
A
#
# COMPACT_ATOMS: atom_id res chain seq x y z
N LEU A 1 5.16 10.16 18.63
CA LEU A 1 5.21 10.11 17.16
C LEU A 1 5.48 8.69 16.64
N PRO A 2 6.50 7.93 17.10
CA PRO A 2 6.74 6.55 16.64
C PRO A 2 5.55 5.61 16.81
N VAL A 3 4.90 5.65 17.98
CA VAL A 3 3.69 4.84 18.27
C VAL A 3 2.57 5.14 17.28
N ILE A 4 2.29 6.43 17.01
CA ILE A 4 1.23 6.86 16.09
C ILE A 4 1.53 6.37 14.66
N VAL A 5 2.78 6.48 14.21
CA VAL A 5 3.17 5.97 12.89
C VAL A 5 2.99 4.44 12.84
N GLY A 6 3.40 3.70 13.87
CA GLY A 6 3.19 2.26 13.94
C GLY A 6 1.71 1.84 13.94
N GLU A 7 0.82 2.58 14.61
CA GLU A 7 -0.63 2.37 14.51
C GLU A 7 -1.15 2.65 13.09
N MET A 8 -0.67 3.71 12.44
CA MET A 8 -1.02 4.05 11.06
C MET A 8 -0.60 2.95 10.09
N LEU A 9 0.61 2.38 10.20
CA LEU A 9 1.06 1.27 9.36
C LEU A 9 0.19 0.02 9.55
N ARG A 10 -0.17 -0.30 10.80
CA ARG A 10 -1.10 -1.41 11.09
C ARG A 10 -2.47 -1.20 10.47
N MET A 11 -3.03 0.01 10.58
CA MET A 11 -4.29 0.37 9.92
C MET A 11 -4.19 0.25 8.40
N ARG A 12 -3.09 0.72 7.78
CA ARG A 12 -2.85 0.57 6.34
C ARG A 12 -2.93 -0.90 5.93
N THR A 13 -2.21 -1.76 6.64
CA THR A 13 -2.15 -3.19 6.35
C THR A 13 -3.52 -3.84 6.47
N MET A 14 -4.29 -3.56 7.52
CA MET A 14 -5.65 -4.09 7.67
C MET A 14 -6.56 -3.65 6.51
N LEU A 15 -6.57 -2.35 6.18
CA LEU A 15 -7.42 -1.81 5.13
C LEU A 15 -7.02 -2.33 3.74
N ALA A 16 -5.72 -2.45 3.45
CA ALA A 16 -5.22 -3.00 2.19
C ALA A 16 -5.52 -4.49 2.02
N CYS A 17 -5.38 -5.28 3.09
CA CYS A 17 -5.79 -6.69 3.06
C CYS A 17 -7.28 -6.82 2.79
N GLU A 18 -8.11 -6.04 3.47
CA GLU A 18 -9.55 -6.09 3.27
C GLU A 18 -9.95 -5.61 1.87
N ALA A 19 -9.32 -4.54 1.36
CA ALA A 19 -9.54 -4.09 -0.01
C ALA A 19 -9.18 -5.17 -1.04
N ALA A 20 -8.06 -5.87 -0.87
CA ALA A 20 -7.67 -6.96 -1.76
C ALA A 20 -8.62 -8.16 -1.67
N ARG A 21 -9.03 -8.54 -0.45
CA ARG A 21 -10.01 -9.62 -0.21
C ARG A 21 -11.32 -9.33 -0.94
N LEU A 22 -11.84 -8.11 -0.77
CA LEU A 22 -13.10 -7.70 -1.38
C LEU A 22 -12.96 -7.50 -2.90
N ALA A 23 -11.84 -6.99 -3.39
CA ALA A 23 -11.55 -6.92 -4.82
C ALA A 23 -11.53 -8.31 -5.45
N ALA A 24 -10.91 -9.30 -4.82
CA ALA A 24 -10.90 -10.68 -5.30
C ALA A 24 -12.31 -11.31 -5.38
N MET A 25 -13.25 -10.81 -4.56
CA MET A 25 -14.63 -11.30 -4.55
C MET A 25 -15.53 -10.58 -5.57
N TYR A 26 -15.37 -9.25 -5.68
CA TYR A 26 -16.39 -8.39 -6.29
C TYR A 26 -15.88 -7.52 -7.45
N ALA A 27 -14.58 -7.42 -7.66
CA ALA A 27 -14.05 -6.55 -8.71
C ALA A 27 -14.48 -7.01 -10.10
N ARG A 28 -14.69 -6.02 -10.96
CA ARG A 28 -14.97 -6.23 -12.37
C ARG A 28 -13.66 -6.12 -13.17
N PRO A 29 -13.55 -6.76 -14.35
CA PRO A 29 -12.34 -6.68 -15.16
C PRO A 29 -11.90 -5.24 -15.49
N ASP A 30 -12.87 -4.34 -15.76
CA ASP A 30 -12.61 -2.92 -16.05
C ASP A 30 -12.00 -2.17 -14.86
N THR A 31 -12.42 -2.48 -13.64
CA THR A 31 -11.87 -1.84 -12.44
C THR A 31 -10.48 -2.36 -12.12
N LEU A 32 -10.17 -3.64 -12.39
CA LEU A 32 -8.84 -4.20 -12.21
C LEU A 32 -7.81 -3.65 -13.20
N LEU A 33 -8.22 -3.39 -14.45
CA LEU A 33 -7.37 -2.69 -15.44
C LEU A 33 -6.99 -1.29 -14.95
N ALA A 34 -7.91 -0.57 -14.30
CA ALA A 34 -7.61 0.73 -13.72
C ALA A 34 -6.58 0.64 -12.58
N VAL A 35 -6.61 -0.42 -11.78
CA VAL A 35 -5.61 -0.68 -10.73
C VAL A 35 -4.25 -1.00 -11.35
N ARG A 36 -4.19 -1.86 -12.37
CA ARG A 36 -2.93 -2.18 -13.09
C ARG A 36 -2.27 -0.92 -13.66
N LYS A 37 -3.04 -0.03 -14.27
CA LYS A 37 -2.54 1.26 -14.76
C LYS A 37 -1.92 2.11 -13.65
N LYS A 38 -2.50 2.09 -12.44
CA LYS A 38 -1.93 2.80 -11.28
C LYS A 38 -0.64 2.16 -10.80
N ILE A 39 -0.54 0.83 -10.85
CA ILE A 39 0.68 0.10 -10.52
C ILE A 39 1.82 0.48 -11.47
N GLU A 40 1.55 0.52 -12.78
CA GLU A 40 2.53 0.95 -13.79
C GLU A 40 3.03 2.38 -13.54
N LEU A 41 2.11 3.31 -13.26
CA LEU A 41 2.47 4.70 -12.96
C LEU A 41 3.31 4.83 -11.69
N ALA A 42 3.00 4.06 -10.65
CA ALA A 42 3.82 4.03 -9.44
C ALA A 42 5.21 3.45 -9.73
N HIS A 43 5.31 2.37 -10.51
CA HIS A 43 6.60 1.80 -10.89
C HIS A 43 7.45 2.75 -11.75
N ALA A 44 6.82 3.52 -12.64
CA ALA A 44 7.50 4.55 -13.44
C ALA A 44 8.11 5.64 -12.55
N ALA A 45 7.51 5.92 -11.39
CA ALA A 45 8.00 6.89 -10.41
C ALA A 45 9.05 6.34 -9.43
N ARG A 46 9.52 5.10 -9.58
CA ARG A 46 10.39 4.42 -8.59
C ARG A 46 11.71 5.14 -8.27
N ASP A 47 12.21 5.94 -9.21
CA ASP A 47 13.47 6.70 -9.04
C ASP A 47 13.27 7.96 -8.17
N ASN A 48 12.02 8.29 -7.82
CA ASN A 48 11.65 9.34 -6.88
C ASN A 48 10.80 8.75 -5.75
N PRO A 49 11.40 8.43 -4.59
CA PRO A 49 10.71 7.77 -3.48
C PRO A 49 9.45 8.50 -2.99
N GLN A 50 9.46 9.84 -2.96
CA GLN A 50 8.28 10.61 -2.54
C GLN A 50 7.13 10.46 -3.54
N GLU A 51 7.43 10.63 -4.83
CA GLU A 51 6.41 10.48 -5.88
C GLU A 51 5.90 9.03 -5.92
N HIS A 52 6.78 8.04 -5.83
CA HIS A 52 6.38 6.64 -5.74
C HIS A 52 5.41 6.40 -4.59
N ALA A 53 5.73 6.86 -3.38
CA ALA A 53 4.88 6.69 -2.20
C ALA A 53 3.51 7.38 -2.34
N LEU A 54 3.42 8.51 -3.06
CA LEU A 54 2.14 9.14 -3.40
C LEU A 54 1.34 8.29 -4.40
N ARG A 55 2.02 7.71 -5.40
CA ARG A 55 1.37 6.84 -6.40
C ARG A 55 0.91 5.51 -5.80
N GLU A 56 1.63 4.96 -4.82
CA GLU A 56 1.16 3.78 -4.06
C GLU A 56 -0.17 4.05 -3.34
N LEU A 57 -0.36 5.25 -2.78
CA LEU A 57 -1.66 5.63 -2.20
C LEU A 57 -2.77 5.66 -3.26
N GLU A 58 -2.45 6.06 -4.49
CA GLU A 58 -3.41 5.99 -5.60
C GLU A 58 -3.74 4.55 -6.00
N VAL A 59 -2.77 3.63 -5.96
CA VAL A 59 -2.99 2.19 -6.16
C VAL A 59 -3.94 1.66 -5.10
N PHE A 60 -3.67 1.94 -3.83
CA PHE A 60 -4.50 1.51 -2.71
C PHE A 60 -5.95 2.05 -2.83
N ARG A 61 -6.10 3.33 -3.17
CA ARG A 61 -7.41 3.94 -3.40
C ARG A 61 -8.15 3.29 -4.58
N ALA A 62 -7.45 3.02 -5.69
CA ALA A 62 -8.03 2.34 -6.85
C ALA A 62 -8.48 0.91 -6.52
N MET A 63 -7.67 0.15 -5.77
CA MET A 63 -8.02 -1.20 -5.31
C MET A 63 -9.24 -1.19 -4.39
N THR A 64 -9.32 -0.20 -3.49
CA THR A 64 -10.48 -0.01 -2.63
C THR A 64 -11.74 0.29 -3.44
N HIS A 65 -11.65 1.13 -4.48
CA HIS A 65 -12.78 1.37 -5.39
C HIS A 65 -13.16 0.12 -6.18
N ALA A 66 -12.19 -0.70 -6.58
CA ALA A 66 -12.43 -1.95 -7.29
C ALA A 66 -13.22 -2.98 -6.45
N SER A 67 -13.19 -2.88 -5.12
CA SER A 67 -14.00 -3.71 -4.22
C SER A 67 -15.52 -3.51 -4.34
N ALA A 68 -15.97 -2.44 -5.00
CA ALA A 68 -17.37 -2.02 -5.13
C ALA A 68 -18.11 -1.81 -3.78
N ILE A 69 -17.39 -1.74 -2.66
CA ILE A 69 -17.95 -1.56 -1.31
C ILE A 69 -17.70 -0.12 -0.88
N TRP A 70 -18.77 0.70 -0.94
CA TRP A 70 -18.67 2.15 -0.71
C TRP A 70 -18.06 2.53 0.65
N PRO A 71 -18.33 1.83 1.78
CA PRO A 71 -17.73 2.20 3.07
C PRO A 71 -16.20 2.04 3.08
N ALA A 72 -15.66 1.09 2.31
CA ALA A 72 -14.23 0.91 2.20
C ALA A 72 -13.58 2.14 1.53
N ALA A 73 -14.22 2.70 0.50
CA ALA A 73 -13.75 3.91 -0.17
C ALA A 73 -13.72 5.13 0.77
N TRP A 74 -14.71 5.27 1.66
CA TRP A 74 -14.72 6.36 2.65
C TRP A 74 -13.56 6.21 3.64
N LEU A 75 -13.33 4.99 4.14
CA LEU A 75 -12.19 4.70 5.02
C LEU A 75 -10.85 4.99 4.33
N ALA A 76 -10.67 4.55 3.09
CA ALA A 76 -9.45 4.84 2.33
C ALA A 76 -9.23 6.34 2.13
N ASN A 77 -10.29 7.12 1.85
CA ASN A 77 -10.20 8.57 1.70
C ASN A 77 -9.81 9.26 3.02
N ALA A 78 -10.44 8.89 4.13
CA ALA A 78 -10.11 9.43 5.45
C ALA A 78 -8.67 9.10 5.86
N PHE A 79 -8.18 7.92 5.46
CA PHE A 79 -6.84 7.43 5.76
C PHE A 79 -5.74 8.03 4.86
N THR A 80 -6.10 8.50 3.66
CA THR A 80 -5.12 8.98 2.66
C THR A 80 -4.31 10.18 3.14
N ALA A 81 -4.97 11.18 3.76
CA ALA A 81 -4.27 12.40 4.18
C ALA A 81 -3.25 12.14 5.32
N PRO A 82 -3.62 11.43 6.40
CA PRO A 82 -2.66 11.02 7.43
C PRO A 82 -1.49 10.18 6.88
N MET A 83 -1.76 9.24 5.96
CA MET A 83 -0.69 8.44 5.36
C MET A 83 0.26 9.25 4.49
N ARG A 84 -0.22 10.31 3.83
CA ARG A 84 0.65 11.20 3.08
C ARG A 84 1.69 11.86 3.98
N GLU A 85 1.31 12.25 5.20
CA GLU A 85 2.26 12.80 6.18
C GLU A 85 3.26 11.74 6.65
N VAL A 86 2.82 10.50 6.86
CA VAL A 86 3.73 9.39 7.16
C VAL A 86 4.73 9.19 6.03
N HIS A 87 4.26 9.08 4.78
CA HIS A 87 5.12 8.93 3.60
C HIS A 87 6.11 10.09 3.48
N ARG A 88 5.70 11.33 3.74
CA ARG A 88 6.60 12.49 3.73
C ARG A 88 7.72 12.39 4.77
N LEU A 89 7.46 11.74 5.91
CA LEU A 89 8.46 11.54 6.96
C LEU A 89 9.45 10.42 6.63
N VAL A 90 9.00 9.36 5.95
CA VAL A 90 9.78 8.11 5.80
C VAL A 90 10.30 7.86 4.38
N ALA A 91 9.74 8.48 3.34
CA ALA A 91 10.09 8.15 1.95
C ALA A 91 11.56 8.43 1.60
N ASP A 92 12.09 9.61 1.94
CA ASP A 92 13.50 9.92 1.66
C ASP A 92 14.46 9.11 2.54
N PRO A 93 14.22 8.95 3.86
CA PRO A 93 15.08 8.12 4.70
C PRO A 93 15.08 6.63 4.32
N LEU A 94 13.98 6.09 3.79
CA LEU A 94 13.94 4.72 3.23
C LEU A 94 14.77 4.63 1.94
N ALA A 95 14.90 5.76 1.21
CA ALA A 95 15.71 6.02 0.02
C ALA A 95 15.48 5.14 -1.21
N ALA A 96 14.90 3.95 -1.08
CA ALA A 96 14.71 3.01 -2.16
C ALA A 96 13.35 2.30 -2.09
N VAL A 97 12.65 2.31 -3.22
CA VAL A 97 11.53 1.41 -3.47
C VAL A 97 12.06 -0.03 -3.49
N GLN A 98 11.29 -0.96 -2.94
CA GLN A 98 11.68 -2.38 -2.96
C GLN A 98 11.88 -2.84 -4.42
N PRO A 99 13.02 -3.46 -4.79
CA PRO A 99 13.30 -3.83 -6.18
C PRO A 99 12.26 -4.77 -6.79
N ASP A 100 11.62 -5.59 -5.96
CA ASP A 100 10.59 -6.56 -6.31
C ASP A 100 9.16 -6.01 -6.22
N TRP A 101 9.00 -4.69 -6.06
CA TRP A 101 7.68 -4.07 -5.85
C TRP A 101 6.71 -4.36 -6.99
N LEU A 102 7.14 -4.21 -8.25
CA LEU A 102 6.27 -4.44 -9.41
C LEU A 102 5.85 -5.91 -9.50
N GLU A 103 6.79 -6.83 -9.29
CA GLU A 103 6.50 -8.26 -9.26
C GLU A 103 5.50 -8.59 -8.14
N THR A 104 5.71 -8.04 -6.94
CA THR A 104 4.80 -8.20 -5.81
C THR A 104 3.39 -7.72 -6.16
N MET A 105 3.24 -6.53 -6.74
CA MET A 105 1.94 -5.99 -7.12
C MET A 105 1.28 -6.78 -8.25
N ASN A 106 2.06 -7.30 -9.21
CA ASN A 106 1.52 -8.16 -10.27
C ASN A 106 1.00 -9.49 -9.73
N VAL A 107 1.74 -10.14 -8.83
CA VAL A 107 1.27 -11.36 -8.14
C VAL A 107 -0.03 -11.10 -7.39
N LEU A 108 -0.12 -9.95 -6.69
CA LEU A 108 -1.37 -9.56 -6.02
C LEU A 108 -2.55 -9.47 -7.00
N MET A 109 -2.35 -8.76 -8.12
CA MET A 109 -3.39 -8.60 -9.14
C MET A 109 -3.81 -9.94 -9.75
N ASP A 110 -2.87 -10.85 -9.99
CA ASP A 110 -3.16 -12.18 -10.52
C ASP A 110 -3.97 -13.01 -9.52
N LEU A 111 -3.69 -12.92 -8.22
CA LEU A 111 -4.47 -13.57 -7.17
C LEU A 111 -5.90 -13.00 -7.10
N ILE A 112 -6.04 -11.69 -7.23
CA ILE A 112 -7.34 -11.01 -7.26
C ILE A 112 -8.15 -11.44 -8.49
N GLU A 113 -7.54 -11.46 -9.68
CA GLU A 113 -8.20 -11.87 -10.93
C GLU A 113 -8.63 -13.34 -10.91
N LYS A 114 -7.83 -14.20 -10.28
CA LYS A 114 -8.15 -15.63 -10.06
C LYS A 114 -9.14 -15.88 -8.93
N ARG A 115 -9.67 -14.82 -8.30
CA ARG A 115 -10.59 -14.90 -7.15
C ARG A 115 -10.05 -15.73 -5.99
N ARG A 116 -8.79 -15.50 -5.61
CA ARG A 116 -8.10 -16.15 -4.48
C ARG A 116 -7.93 -15.18 -3.30
N PRO A 117 -9.02 -14.84 -2.58
CA PRO A 117 -8.99 -13.79 -1.56
C PRO A 117 -8.03 -14.08 -0.41
N GLU A 118 -7.96 -15.31 0.09
CA GLU A 118 -7.09 -15.67 1.22
C GLU A 118 -5.60 -15.58 0.85
N GLU A 119 -5.26 -16.03 -0.36
CA GLU A 119 -3.89 -15.95 -0.88
C GLU A 119 -3.48 -14.49 -1.13
N ALA A 120 -4.39 -13.67 -1.69
CA ALA A 120 -4.15 -12.24 -1.89
C ALA A 120 -3.88 -11.51 -0.55
N VAL A 121 -4.66 -11.84 0.49
CA VAL A 121 -4.46 -11.31 1.85
C VAL A 121 -3.12 -11.77 2.43
N ALA A 122 -2.79 -13.05 2.32
CA ALA A 122 -1.53 -13.59 2.84
C ALA A 122 -0.31 -12.93 2.16
N HIS A 123 -0.37 -12.77 0.83
CA HIS A 123 0.65 -12.11 0.03
C HIS A 123 0.87 -10.65 0.46
N LEU A 124 -0.20 -9.87 0.61
CA LEU A 124 -0.10 -8.49 1.09
C LEU A 124 0.43 -8.39 2.52
N ARG A 125 0.00 -9.27 3.42
CA ARG A 125 0.51 -9.28 4.81
C ARG A 125 2.01 -9.52 4.85
N GLN A 126 2.51 -10.46 4.05
CA GLN A 126 3.94 -10.73 3.96
C GLN A 126 4.70 -9.53 3.40
N HIS A 127 4.19 -8.90 2.33
CA HIS A 127 4.79 -7.70 1.77
C HIS A 127 4.85 -6.56 2.80
N PHE A 128 3.73 -6.23 3.45
CA PHE A 128 3.70 -5.14 4.41
C PHE A 128 4.51 -5.44 5.67
N ALA A 129 4.56 -6.68 6.16
CA ALA A 129 5.43 -7.03 7.29
C ALA A 129 6.92 -6.74 7.01
N ARG A 130 7.36 -6.92 5.75
CA ARG A 130 8.73 -6.57 5.32
C ARG A 130 8.91 -5.04 5.26
N VAL A 131 7.98 -4.33 4.62
CA VAL A 131 8.05 -2.88 4.45
C VAL A 131 7.95 -2.15 5.79
N ASP A 132 7.04 -2.59 6.68
CA ASP A 132 6.83 -1.99 7.99
C ASP A 132 8.05 -2.11 8.88
N ARG A 133 8.74 -3.26 8.84
CA ARG A 133 10.00 -3.42 9.57
C ARG A 133 11.04 -2.40 9.12
N GLN A 134 11.19 -2.18 7.81
CA GLN A 134 12.13 -1.18 7.29
C GLN A 134 11.75 0.24 7.71
N ILE A 135 10.45 0.57 7.70
CA ILE A 135 9.96 1.87 8.15
C ILE A 135 10.22 2.04 9.66
N GLU A 136 9.96 1.01 10.47
CA GLU A 136 10.21 1.03 11.92
C GLU A 136 11.70 1.21 12.25
N ASP A 137 12.60 0.51 11.55
CA ASP A 137 14.05 0.66 11.69
C ASP A 137 14.51 2.10 11.39
N VAL A 138 14.01 2.67 10.29
CA VAL A 138 14.27 4.06 9.90
C VAL A 138 13.75 5.06 10.94
N LEU A 139 12.54 4.85 11.45
CA LEU A 139 11.99 5.70 12.51
C LEU A 139 12.86 5.61 13.77
N ALA A 140 13.25 4.41 14.19
CA ALA A 140 14.12 4.23 15.35
C ALA A 140 15.43 5.01 15.20
N MET A 141 16.08 4.94 14.03
CA MET A 141 17.29 5.71 13.73
C MET A 141 17.05 7.23 13.81
N LEU A 142 15.99 7.74 13.18
CA LEU A 142 15.68 9.17 13.14
C LEU A 142 15.39 9.76 14.53
N PHE A 143 14.77 8.98 15.42
CA PHE A 143 14.47 9.43 16.79
C PHE A 143 15.62 9.22 17.77
N ALA A 144 16.47 8.21 17.57
CA ALA A 144 17.68 8.02 18.36
C ALA A 144 18.74 9.12 18.13
N GLN A 145 18.76 9.73 16.93
CA GLN A 145 19.66 10.85 16.62
C GLN A 145 19.19 12.22 17.18
N ARG A 146 17.97 12.30 17.71
CA ARG A 146 17.35 13.54 18.24
C ARG A 146 17.26 13.58 19.77
N SER A 147 17.68 12.52 20.44
CA SER A 147 17.76 12.35 21.90
C SER A 147 19.21 12.37 22.37
#